data_AF-A0A0Q3PE88-F1
#
_entry.id   AF-A0A0Q3PE88-F1
#
_cell.length_a   1.000
_cell.length_b   1.000
_cell.length_c   1.000
_cell.angle_alpha   90.00
_cell.angle_beta   90.00
_cell.angle_gamma   90.00
#
_symmetry.space_group_name_H-M   'P 1'
#
loop_
_entity.id
_entity.type
_entity.pdbx_description
1 polymer ?
#
loop_
_entity_poly.entity_id
_entity_poly.type
_entity_poly.pdbx_seq_one_letter_code
_entity_poly.pdbx_strand_id
1 'polypeptide(L)'
;MAGLCRAPGCGKPATRYGHFCTTHKSRWRRHGDVGQIGITKEVLKPYTDLVRARIEKNVGNPTWTACDDRWRAVVAHARGVLGDADRGVPGSRNERIAAKAIVKMGTDIEPRVVVETVLAMYMLWDLEPRRFRSDGAFRRQLVRRVLRLSEVNAAEWYDHQTGRMKRAYRDFTPGSSDIIAGWLVETLGSVGFHLAKLHRADIEKSRQQKAEFHKALTDLA
;
A
#
# COMPACT_ATOMS: atom_id res chain seq x y z
N MET A 1 -6.06 -12.50 34.12
CA MET A 1 -5.14 -13.46 33.47
C MET A 1 -5.00 -13.09 32.00
N ALA A 2 -3.82 -13.31 31.39
CA ALA A 2 -3.67 -13.11 29.95
C ALA A 2 -4.35 -14.27 29.21
N GLY A 3 -5.25 -13.97 28.27
CA GLY A 3 -5.91 -14.99 27.45
C GLY A 3 -4.93 -15.67 26.48
N LEU A 4 -5.42 -16.68 25.74
CA LEU A 4 -4.63 -17.30 24.67
C LEU A 4 -4.58 -16.40 23.43
N CYS A 5 -3.50 -16.55 22.65
CA CYS A 5 -3.31 -15.88 21.37
C CYS A 5 -4.41 -16.31 20.37
N ARG A 6 -5.16 -15.34 19.84
CA ARG A 6 -6.24 -15.55 18.85
C ARG A 6 -5.75 -15.90 17.44
N ALA A 7 -4.45 -16.05 17.24
CA ALA A 7 -3.93 -16.48 15.94
C ALA A 7 -4.23 -17.98 15.76
N PRO A 8 -4.82 -18.40 14.61
CA PRO A 8 -5.18 -19.80 14.38
C PRO A 8 -4.01 -20.75 14.64
N GLY A 9 -4.25 -21.79 15.46
CA GLY A 9 -3.26 -22.81 15.79
C GLY A 9 -2.08 -22.37 16.69
N CYS A 10 -2.10 -21.16 17.28
CA CYS A 10 -0.92 -20.67 18.02
C CYS A 10 -0.76 -21.27 19.43
N GLY A 11 -1.82 -21.34 20.23
CA GLY A 11 -1.80 -21.86 21.62
C GLY A 11 -0.96 -21.08 22.66
N LYS A 12 -0.14 -20.09 22.25
CA LYS A 12 0.70 -19.31 23.16
C LYS A 12 -0.10 -18.28 23.96
N PRO A 13 0.35 -17.86 25.16
CA PRO A 13 -0.25 -16.75 25.89
C PRO A 13 -0.24 -15.44 25.09
N ALA A 14 -1.33 -14.70 25.14
CA ALA A 14 -1.41 -13.35 24.58
C ALA A 14 -0.68 -12.33 25.48
N THR A 15 -0.35 -11.16 24.94
CA THR A 15 0.19 -10.06 25.76
C THR A 15 -0.84 -9.59 26.79
N ARG A 16 -0.37 -9.07 27.94
CA ARG A 16 -1.21 -8.63 29.08
C ARG A 16 -2.48 -7.85 28.71
N TYR A 17 -2.40 -6.97 27.71
CA TYR A 17 -3.51 -6.12 27.24
C TYR A 17 -3.81 -6.32 25.74
N GLY A 18 -3.67 -7.54 25.21
CA GLY A 18 -3.88 -7.78 23.78
C GLY A 18 -4.42 -9.16 23.45
N HIS A 19 -4.79 -9.32 22.18
CA HIS A 19 -5.39 -10.57 21.67
C HIS A 19 -4.37 -11.55 21.08
N PHE A 20 -3.12 -11.12 20.93
CA PHE A 20 -2.07 -11.89 20.28
C PHE A 20 -0.83 -12.00 21.18
N CYS A 21 -0.05 -13.07 21.00
CA CYS A 21 1.31 -13.16 21.52
C CYS A 21 2.21 -12.08 20.88
N THR A 22 3.40 -11.84 21.41
CA THR A 22 4.33 -10.80 20.92
C THR A 22 4.62 -10.93 19.42
N THR A 23 4.86 -12.16 18.93
CA THR A 23 5.12 -12.45 17.52
C THR A 23 3.93 -12.12 16.63
N HIS A 24 2.74 -12.63 16.97
CA HIS A 24 1.53 -12.39 16.16
C HIS A 24 1.07 -10.93 16.25
N LYS A 25 1.28 -10.27 17.40
CA LYS A 25 1.04 -8.83 17.54
C LYS A 25 1.96 -8.03 16.61
N SER A 26 3.25 -8.38 16.52
CA SER A 26 4.18 -7.75 15.59
C SER A 26 3.76 -7.97 14.13
N ARG A 27 3.41 -9.21 13.76
CA ARG A 27 2.91 -9.52 12.40
C ARG A 27 1.64 -8.74 12.07
N TRP A 28 0.64 -8.74 12.95
CA TRP A 28 -0.59 -7.98 12.75
C TRP A 28 -0.31 -6.48 12.59
N ARG A 29 0.55 -5.90 13.44
CA ARG A 29 0.93 -4.48 13.33
C ARG A 29 1.56 -4.15 11.97
N ARG A 30 2.45 -5.03 11.49
CA ARG A 30 3.18 -4.85 10.23
C ARG A 30 2.31 -5.15 9.01
N HIS A 31 1.46 -6.16 9.06
CA HIS A 31 0.82 -6.71 7.88
C HIS A 31 -0.69 -6.51 7.82
N GLY A 32 -1.34 -6.06 8.91
CA GLY A 32 -2.78 -5.86 9.02
C GLY A 32 -3.57 -7.12 9.37
N ASP A 33 -2.95 -8.28 9.20
CA ASP A 33 -3.48 -9.59 9.58
C ASP A 33 -2.30 -10.50 9.99
N VAL A 34 -2.54 -11.44 10.91
CA VAL A 34 -1.50 -12.35 11.42
C VAL A 34 -1.00 -13.36 10.40
N GLY A 35 -1.85 -13.73 9.43
CA GLY A 35 -1.57 -14.67 8.34
C GLY A 35 -1.28 -13.99 7.00
N GLN A 36 -1.23 -12.65 6.96
CA GLN A 36 -0.88 -11.91 5.76
C GLN A 36 0.61 -12.04 5.43
N ILE A 37 0.90 -12.37 4.17
CA ILE A 37 2.25 -12.36 3.61
C ILE A 37 2.53 -10.96 3.05
N GLY A 38 3.75 -10.45 3.23
CA GLY A 38 4.12 -9.14 2.73
C GLY A 38 4.09 -9.08 1.19
N ILE A 39 3.48 -8.03 0.62
CA ILE A 39 3.62 -7.76 -0.82
C ILE A 39 5.00 -7.16 -1.07
N THR A 40 5.80 -7.82 -1.90
CA THR A 40 7.15 -7.37 -2.25
C THR A 40 7.12 -6.49 -3.51
N LYS A 41 8.27 -5.90 -3.86
CA LYS A 41 8.37 -5.12 -5.12
C LYS A 41 8.23 -6.04 -6.33
N GLU A 42 8.76 -7.25 -6.23
CA GLU A 42 8.76 -8.27 -7.27
C GLU A 42 7.35 -8.77 -7.53
N VAL A 43 6.56 -8.99 -6.47
CA VAL A 43 5.13 -9.35 -6.60
C VAL A 43 4.34 -8.21 -7.25
N LEU A 44 4.64 -6.95 -6.93
CA LEU A 44 3.89 -5.81 -7.46
C LEU A 44 4.27 -5.43 -8.90
N LYS A 45 5.51 -5.75 -9.31
CA LYS A 45 6.09 -5.30 -10.59
C LYS A 45 5.19 -5.56 -11.81
N PRO A 46 4.62 -6.76 -12.03
CA PRO A 46 3.76 -7.00 -13.19
C PRO A 46 2.57 -6.03 -13.26
N TYR A 47 1.98 -5.68 -12.11
CA TYR A 47 0.84 -4.76 -12.05
C TYR A 47 1.26 -3.30 -12.23
N THR A 48 2.45 -2.92 -11.74
CA THR A 48 3.03 -1.60 -12.05
C THR A 48 3.28 -1.46 -13.54
N ASP A 49 3.80 -2.51 -14.19
CA ASP A 49 4.04 -2.52 -15.64
C ASP A 49 2.72 -2.41 -16.43
N LEU A 50 1.64 -3.09 -15.98
CA LEU A 50 0.30 -2.96 -16.55
C LEU A 50 -0.28 -1.54 -16.42
N VAL A 51 -0.12 -0.91 -15.25
CA VAL A 51 -0.56 0.47 -15.02
C VAL A 51 0.18 1.42 -15.95
N ARG A 52 1.50 1.29 -16.06
CA ARG A 52 2.33 2.11 -16.96
C ARG A 52 1.91 1.97 -18.41
N ALA A 53 1.75 0.74 -18.89
CA ALA A 53 1.28 0.49 -20.25
C ALA A 53 -0.10 1.13 -20.52
N ARG A 54 -0.99 1.13 -19.52
CA ARG A 54 -2.31 1.77 -19.63
C ARG A 54 -2.21 3.29 -19.67
N ILE A 55 -1.34 3.88 -18.86
CA ILE A 55 -1.06 5.33 -18.87
C ILE A 55 -0.49 5.73 -20.24
N GLU A 56 0.51 5.01 -20.73
CA GLU A 56 1.16 5.27 -22.03
C GLU A 56 0.17 5.19 -23.19
N LYS A 57 -0.66 4.13 -23.23
CA LYS A 57 -1.75 3.99 -24.21
C LYS A 57 -2.75 5.16 -24.19
N ASN A 58 -2.85 5.88 -23.07
CA ASN A 58 -3.81 6.97 -22.87
C ASN A 58 -3.12 8.23 -22.35
N VAL A 59 -1.93 8.58 -22.87
CA VAL A 59 -1.07 9.63 -22.30
C VAL A 59 -1.78 10.99 -22.18
N GLY A 60 -2.67 11.32 -23.12
CA GLY A 60 -3.44 12.57 -23.13
C GLY A 60 -4.68 12.57 -22.22
N ASN A 61 -4.95 11.50 -21.47
CA ASN A 61 -6.13 11.45 -20.62
C ASN A 61 -5.92 12.32 -19.35
N PRO A 62 -6.80 13.32 -19.08
CA PRO A 62 -6.63 14.24 -17.95
C PRO A 62 -6.69 13.57 -16.58
N THR A 63 -7.18 12.33 -16.51
CA THR A 63 -7.21 11.53 -15.27
C THR A 63 -5.82 11.38 -14.66
N TRP A 64 -4.78 11.27 -15.48
CA TRP A 64 -3.42 11.06 -14.98
C TRP A 64 -2.88 12.28 -14.26
N THR A 65 -3.08 13.48 -14.82
CA THR A 65 -2.74 14.75 -14.15
C THR A 65 -3.58 14.93 -12.90
N ALA A 66 -4.89 14.65 -12.97
CA ALA A 66 -5.78 14.74 -11.82
C ALA A 66 -5.36 13.80 -10.66
N CYS A 67 -4.82 12.61 -10.95
CA CYS A 67 -4.25 11.73 -9.92
C CYS A 67 -3.00 12.33 -9.27
N ASP A 68 -2.10 12.93 -10.05
CA ASP A 68 -0.90 13.58 -9.52
C ASP A 68 -1.27 14.78 -8.64
N ASP A 69 -2.24 15.58 -9.08
CA ASP A 69 -2.76 16.72 -8.33
C ASP A 69 -3.44 16.29 -7.03
N ARG A 70 -4.20 15.19 -7.05
CA ARG A 70 -4.77 14.60 -5.82
C ARG A 70 -3.69 14.16 -4.85
N TRP A 71 -2.61 13.56 -5.32
CA TRP A 71 -1.46 13.25 -4.44
C TRP A 71 -0.82 14.53 -3.88
N ARG A 72 -0.61 15.56 -4.71
CA ARG A 72 -0.08 16.86 -4.25
C ARG A 72 -1.00 17.49 -3.19
N ALA A 73 -2.31 17.35 -3.32
CA ALA A 73 -3.28 17.80 -2.33
C ALA A 73 -3.14 17.05 -0.99
N VAL A 74 -2.89 15.72 -1.02
CA VAL A 74 -2.58 14.94 0.20
C VAL A 74 -1.31 15.45 0.87
N VAL A 75 -0.27 15.77 0.09
CA VAL A 75 0.98 16.36 0.62
C VAL A 75 0.71 17.75 1.22
N ALA A 76 -0.09 18.59 0.56
CA ALA A 76 -0.47 19.91 1.08
C ALA A 76 -1.26 19.81 2.39
N HIS A 77 -2.23 18.89 2.48
CA HIS A 77 -2.96 18.59 3.70
C HIS A 77 -2.01 18.16 4.83
N ALA A 78 -1.07 17.24 4.55
CA ALA A 78 -0.08 16.80 5.52
C ALA A 78 0.82 17.96 6.00
N ARG A 79 1.20 18.90 5.12
CA ARG A 79 1.91 20.13 5.54
C ARG A 79 1.07 20.99 6.47
N GLY A 80 -0.24 21.10 6.21
CA GLY A 80 -1.19 21.80 7.09
C GLY A 80 -1.20 21.22 8.50
N VAL A 81 -1.31 19.90 8.64
CA VAL A 81 -1.24 19.18 9.93
C VAL A 81 0.04 19.48 10.70
N LEU A 82 1.20 19.55 10.00
CA LEU A 82 2.46 19.90 10.66
C LEU A 82 2.51 21.37 11.06
N GLY A 83 2.01 22.26 10.21
CA GLY A 83 1.93 23.69 10.53
C GLY A 83 1.04 23.99 11.73
N ASP A 84 -0.07 23.27 11.90
CA ASP A 84 -0.91 23.36 13.10
C ASP A 84 -0.15 22.92 14.35
N ALA A 85 0.60 21.81 14.26
CA ALA A 85 1.40 21.31 15.37
C ALA A 85 2.51 22.29 15.78
N ASP A 86 3.17 22.93 14.80
CA ASP A 86 4.22 23.93 15.05
C ASP A 86 3.66 25.20 15.70
N ARG A 87 2.40 25.54 15.41
CA ARG A 87 1.64 26.60 16.10
C ARG A 87 1.12 26.22 17.48
N GLY A 88 1.38 24.98 17.94
CA GLY A 88 0.93 24.50 19.25
C GLY A 88 -0.53 24.04 19.30
N VAL A 89 -1.20 23.88 18.15
CA VAL A 89 -2.57 23.37 18.11
C VAL A 89 -2.58 21.90 18.58
N PRO A 90 -3.41 21.54 19.57
CA PRO A 90 -3.55 20.16 20.01
C PRO A 90 -4.02 19.25 18.87
N GLY A 91 -3.40 18.07 18.72
CA GLY A 91 -3.71 17.15 17.63
C GLY A 91 -3.23 15.72 17.86
N SER A 92 -3.65 14.81 16.98
CA SER A 92 -3.34 13.39 17.09
C SER A 92 -1.85 13.10 16.87
N ARG A 93 -1.21 12.39 17.80
CA ARG A 93 0.18 11.93 17.62
C ARG A 93 0.34 11.05 16.37
N ASN A 94 -0.62 10.16 16.12
CA ASN A 94 -0.56 9.26 14.97
C ASN A 94 -0.68 10.02 13.66
N GLU A 95 -1.51 11.06 13.62
CA GLU A 95 -1.71 11.93 12.46
C GLU A 95 -0.46 12.75 12.16
N ARG A 96 0.19 13.32 13.19
CA ARG A 96 1.48 14.00 13.01
C ARG A 96 2.56 13.08 12.45
N ILE A 97 2.64 11.83 12.92
CA ILE A 97 3.58 10.83 12.37
C ILE A 97 3.24 10.51 10.91
N ALA A 98 1.96 10.35 10.58
CA ALA A 98 1.50 10.14 9.20
C ALA A 98 1.85 11.33 8.30
N ALA A 99 1.58 12.56 8.76
CA ALA A 99 1.87 13.79 8.04
C ALA A 99 3.37 13.95 7.76
N LYS A 100 4.24 13.72 8.76
CA LYS A 100 5.71 13.74 8.58
C LYS A 100 6.15 12.78 7.47
N ALA A 101 5.57 11.58 7.44
CA ALA A 101 5.87 10.58 6.42
C ALA A 101 5.50 11.07 5.01
N ILE A 102 4.27 11.54 4.85
CA ILE A 102 3.74 12.02 3.57
C ILE A 102 4.49 13.26 3.06
N VAL A 103 4.81 14.21 3.94
CA VAL A 103 5.57 15.41 3.54
C VAL A 103 6.97 15.05 3.04
N LYS A 104 7.67 14.14 3.74
CA LYS A 104 8.98 13.66 3.29
C LYS A 104 8.87 12.92 1.96
N MET A 105 7.87 12.04 1.80
CA MET A 105 7.61 11.40 0.50
C MET A 105 7.35 12.40 -0.62
N GLY A 106 6.54 13.43 -0.38
CA GLY A 106 6.24 14.47 -1.38
C GLY A 106 7.42 15.37 -1.73
N THR A 107 8.52 15.28 -0.98
CA THR A 107 9.80 15.95 -1.27
C THR A 107 10.71 15.04 -2.10
N ASP A 108 10.77 13.76 -1.72
CA ASP A 108 11.75 12.81 -2.27
C ASP A 108 11.25 12.08 -3.54
N ILE A 109 9.93 11.96 -3.73
CA ILE A 109 9.32 11.06 -4.72
C ILE A 109 8.36 11.81 -5.65
N GLU A 110 8.52 11.58 -6.95
CA GLU A 110 7.62 12.10 -7.97
C GLU A 110 6.17 11.59 -7.75
N PRO A 111 5.15 12.47 -7.90
CA PRO A 111 3.74 12.09 -7.74
C PRO A 111 3.34 10.85 -8.54
N ARG A 112 3.80 10.77 -9.79
CA ARG A 112 3.47 9.68 -10.71
C ARG A 112 3.86 8.32 -10.16
N VAL A 113 5.02 8.20 -9.50
CA VAL A 113 5.51 6.93 -8.94
C VAL A 113 4.62 6.45 -7.79
N VAL A 114 4.13 7.38 -6.96
CA VAL A 114 3.17 7.06 -5.89
C VAL A 114 1.84 6.61 -6.48
N VAL A 115 1.32 7.36 -7.47
CA VAL A 115 0.08 7.03 -8.18
C VAL A 115 0.16 5.64 -8.80
N GLU A 116 1.20 5.34 -9.58
CA GLU A 116 1.42 4.03 -10.19
C GLU A 116 1.42 2.90 -9.16
N THR A 117 2.10 3.12 -8.02
CA THR A 117 2.18 2.13 -6.93
C THR A 117 0.82 1.87 -6.30
N VAL A 118 0.03 2.92 -6.05
CA VAL A 118 -1.32 2.78 -5.49
C VAL A 118 -2.24 2.06 -6.48
N LEU A 119 -2.26 2.47 -7.75
CA LEU A 119 -3.08 1.85 -8.78
C LEU A 119 -2.70 0.37 -8.99
N ALA A 120 -1.40 0.05 -8.96
CA ALA A 120 -0.90 -1.33 -9.06
C ALA A 120 -1.36 -2.19 -7.88
N MET A 121 -1.43 -1.62 -6.67
CA MET A 121 -1.96 -2.33 -5.50
C MET A 121 -3.44 -2.68 -5.66
N TYR A 122 -4.25 -1.78 -6.21
CA TYR A 122 -5.66 -2.06 -6.53
C TYR A 122 -5.80 -3.09 -7.64
N MET A 123 -4.95 -3.04 -8.66
CA MET A 123 -4.93 -4.03 -9.73
C MET A 123 -4.57 -5.43 -9.22
N LEU A 124 -3.57 -5.53 -8.33
CA LEU A 124 -3.23 -6.78 -7.66
C LEU A 124 -4.38 -7.29 -6.79
N TRP A 125 -5.06 -6.41 -6.05
CA TRP A 125 -6.21 -6.79 -5.22
C TRP A 125 -7.37 -7.34 -6.03
N ASP A 126 -7.64 -6.74 -7.20
CA ASP A 126 -8.71 -7.14 -8.09
C ASP A 126 -8.42 -8.46 -8.84
N LEU A 127 -7.18 -8.65 -9.29
CA LEU A 127 -6.78 -9.81 -10.09
C LEU A 127 -6.41 -11.02 -9.23
N GLU A 128 -5.85 -10.79 -8.04
CA GLU A 128 -5.44 -11.86 -7.12
C GLU A 128 -5.93 -11.59 -5.67
N PRO A 129 -7.25 -11.55 -5.43
CA PRO A 129 -7.82 -11.19 -4.12
C PRO A 129 -7.35 -12.12 -2.99
N ARG A 130 -7.04 -13.38 -3.30
CA ARG A 130 -6.50 -14.38 -2.34
C ARG A 130 -5.15 -13.99 -1.73
N ARG A 131 -4.42 -13.03 -2.32
CA ARG A 131 -3.18 -12.51 -1.72
C ARG A 131 -3.43 -11.66 -0.49
N PHE A 132 -4.64 -11.16 -0.30
CA PHE A 132 -5.00 -10.34 0.86
C PHE A 132 -5.94 -11.12 1.76
N ARG A 133 -5.57 -11.27 3.03
CA ARG A 133 -6.38 -11.99 4.02
C ARG A 133 -7.60 -11.20 4.48
N SER A 134 -7.53 -9.88 4.40
CA SER A 134 -8.59 -8.94 4.80
C SER A 134 -8.34 -7.55 4.22
N ASP A 135 -9.34 -6.68 4.31
CA ASP A 135 -9.21 -5.28 3.93
C ASP A 135 -8.17 -4.54 4.77
N GLY A 136 -8.08 -4.87 6.06
CA GLY A 136 -7.02 -4.37 6.94
C GLY A 136 -5.63 -4.78 6.47
N ALA A 137 -5.50 -6.01 5.95
CA ALA A 137 -4.27 -6.49 5.36
C ALA A 137 -3.92 -5.73 4.08
N PHE A 138 -4.89 -5.52 3.18
CA PHE A 138 -4.71 -4.71 1.97
C PHE A 138 -4.23 -3.30 2.31
N ARG A 139 -4.94 -2.59 3.20
CA ARG A 139 -4.58 -1.22 3.62
C ARG A 139 -3.16 -1.15 4.19
N ARG A 140 -2.74 -2.11 5.01
CA ARG A 140 -1.37 -2.15 5.53
C ARG A 140 -0.34 -2.43 4.47
N GLN A 141 -0.61 -3.33 3.53
CA GLN A 141 0.32 -3.58 2.42
C GLN A 141 0.42 -2.38 1.49
N LEU A 142 -0.68 -1.68 1.21
CA LEU A 142 -0.71 -0.44 0.44
C LEU A 142 0.23 0.61 1.04
N VAL A 143 0.05 0.95 2.32
CA VAL A 143 0.93 1.90 3.02
C VAL A 143 2.39 1.42 3.01
N ARG A 144 2.64 0.13 3.23
CA ARG A 144 4.01 -0.42 3.19
C ARG A 144 4.64 -0.40 1.81
N ARG A 145 3.89 -0.43 0.72
CA ARG A 145 4.45 -0.27 -0.64
C ARG A 145 4.77 1.18 -0.92
N VAL A 146 3.83 2.08 -0.61
CA VAL A 146 4.00 3.53 -0.77
C VAL A 146 5.17 4.03 0.08
N LEU A 147 5.21 3.76 1.39
CA LEU A 147 6.29 4.24 2.25
C LEU A 147 7.67 3.72 1.85
N ARG A 148 7.76 2.53 1.24
CA ARG A 148 9.03 1.95 0.76
C ARG A 148 9.53 2.53 -0.55
N LEU A 149 8.78 3.43 -1.19
CA LEU A 149 9.30 4.25 -2.28
C LEU A 149 10.38 5.23 -1.78
N SER A 150 10.33 5.58 -0.50
CA SER A 150 11.24 6.53 0.15
C SER A 150 11.96 5.92 1.34
N GLU A 151 12.97 6.63 1.84
CA GLU A 151 13.68 6.27 3.07
C GLU A 151 13.02 6.86 4.33
N VAL A 152 11.71 7.12 4.29
CA VAL A 152 10.94 7.64 5.44
C VAL A 152 10.99 6.71 6.64
N ASN A 153 11.07 5.40 6.39
CA ASN A 153 11.05 4.40 7.46
C ASN A 153 12.48 4.00 7.88
N ALA A 154 13.52 4.49 7.20
CA ALA A 154 14.90 4.16 7.53
C ALA A 154 15.35 4.93 8.78
N ALA A 155 15.79 4.18 9.79
CA ALA A 155 16.56 4.71 10.91
C ALA A 155 18.00 4.23 10.77
N GLU A 156 18.93 5.16 10.84
CA GLU A 156 20.36 4.89 10.80
C GLU A 156 20.95 5.20 12.17
N TRP A 157 21.76 4.29 12.72
CA TRP A 157 22.51 4.53 13.95
C TRP A 157 23.91 3.96 13.82
N TYR A 158 24.85 4.65 14.46
CA TYR A 158 26.22 4.15 14.55
C TYR A 158 26.28 3.07 15.64
N ASP A 159 26.72 1.88 15.27
CA ASP A 159 26.95 0.80 16.20
C ASP A 159 28.40 0.82 16.65
N HIS A 160 28.63 1.36 17.86
CA HIS A 160 29.95 1.49 18.46
C HIS A 160 30.67 0.16 18.72
N GLN A 161 29.96 -0.96 18.81
CA GLN A 161 30.56 -2.28 19.02
C GLN A 161 31.11 -2.86 17.71
N THR A 162 30.43 -2.59 16.59
CA THR A 162 30.83 -3.08 15.26
C THR A 162 31.58 -2.06 14.41
N GLY A 163 31.64 -0.80 14.84
CA GLY A 163 32.26 0.31 14.10
C GLY A 163 31.55 0.65 12.80
N ARG A 164 30.28 0.25 12.64
CA ARG A 164 29.53 0.36 11.38
C ARG A 164 28.24 1.13 11.57
N MET A 165 27.85 1.87 10.53
CA MET A 165 26.51 2.41 10.42
C MET A 165 25.52 1.26 10.20
N LYS A 166 24.57 1.08 11.12
CA LYS A 166 23.46 0.14 10.98
C LYS A 166 22.21 0.87 10.54
N ARG A 167 21.47 0.25 9.61
CA ARG A 167 20.20 0.75 9.09
C ARG A 167 19.09 -0.23 9.43
N ALA A 168 17.99 0.26 10.01
CA ALA A 168 16.78 -0.53 10.19
C ALA A 168 15.55 0.25 9.74
N TYR A 169 14.65 -0.47 9.07
CA TYR A 169 13.35 0.08 8.71
C TYR A 169 12.39 -0.09 9.89
N ARG A 170 12.02 1.02 10.54
CA ARG A 170 11.05 1.00 11.63
C ARG A 170 9.66 0.78 11.08
N ASP A 171 8.92 -0.13 11.69
CA ASP A 171 7.50 -0.30 11.40
C ASP A 171 6.73 0.91 11.91
N PHE A 172 5.83 1.45 11.07
CA PHE A 172 4.93 2.51 11.48
C PHE A 172 3.94 2.01 12.56
N THR A 173 3.44 2.93 13.39
CA THR A 173 2.36 2.59 14.30
C THR A 173 1.11 2.19 13.48
N PRO A 174 0.27 1.27 13.99
CA PRO A 174 -0.97 0.92 13.32
C PRO A 174 -1.84 2.15 13.05
N GLY A 175 -2.04 3.02 14.05
CA GLY A 175 -2.87 4.22 13.89
C GLY A 175 -2.35 5.18 12.81
N SER A 176 -1.04 5.43 12.72
CA SER A 176 -0.49 6.27 11.65
C SER A 176 -0.64 5.60 10.28
N SER A 177 -0.49 4.29 10.21
CA SER A 177 -0.70 3.54 8.98
C SER A 177 -2.17 3.55 8.54
N ASP A 178 -3.13 3.59 9.47
CA ASP A 178 -4.56 3.68 9.14
C ASP A 178 -4.92 5.05 8.57
N ILE A 179 -4.34 6.12 9.12
CA ILE A 179 -4.52 7.48 8.62
C ILE A 179 -3.97 7.61 7.20
N ILE A 180 -2.73 7.15 6.96
CA ILE A 180 -2.15 7.15 5.60
C ILE A 180 -3.00 6.32 4.65
N ALA A 181 -3.46 5.14 5.06
CA ALA A 181 -4.33 4.32 4.23
C ALA A 181 -5.62 5.07 3.89
N GLY A 182 -6.24 5.76 4.86
CA GLY A 182 -7.42 6.60 4.66
C GLY A 182 -7.20 7.63 3.55
N TRP A 183 -6.16 8.46 3.67
CA TRP A 183 -5.84 9.47 2.67
C TRP A 183 -5.59 8.87 1.27
N LEU A 184 -4.88 7.76 1.17
CA LEU A 184 -4.61 7.10 -0.12
C LEU A 184 -5.87 6.51 -0.75
N VAL A 185 -6.71 5.84 0.06
CA VAL A 185 -7.95 5.21 -0.41
C VAL A 185 -8.94 6.28 -0.87
N GLU A 186 -9.10 7.36 -0.09
CA GLU A 186 -10.01 8.45 -0.41
C GLU A 186 -9.63 9.17 -1.70
N THR A 187 -8.33 9.41 -1.92
CA THR A 187 -7.86 10.19 -3.06
C THR A 187 -7.66 9.40 -4.33
N LEU A 188 -7.17 8.16 -4.25
CA LEU A 188 -6.77 7.38 -5.42
C LEU A 188 -7.52 6.05 -5.55
N GLY A 189 -8.28 5.64 -4.53
CA GLY A 189 -8.90 4.31 -4.49
C GLY A 189 -9.94 4.07 -5.57
N SER A 190 -10.78 5.07 -5.87
CA SER A 190 -11.80 4.95 -6.92
C SER A 190 -11.18 4.78 -8.31
N VAL A 191 -10.10 5.50 -8.60
CA VAL A 191 -9.35 5.37 -9.86
C VAL A 191 -8.68 4.01 -9.95
N GLY A 192 -8.06 3.54 -8.86
CA GLY A 192 -7.44 2.21 -8.79
C GLY A 192 -8.44 1.09 -9.06
N PHE A 193 -9.60 1.14 -8.41
CA PHE A 193 -10.67 0.16 -8.61
C PHE A 193 -11.22 0.19 -10.05
N HIS A 194 -11.46 1.39 -10.59
CA HIS A 194 -11.96 1.53 -11.96
C HIS A 194 -10.97 1.00 -13.00
N LEU A 195 -9.68 1.31 -12.84
CA LEU A 195 -8.62 0.83 -13.72
C LEU A 195 -8.52 -0.70 -13.72
N ALA A 196 -8.61 -1.31 -12.54
CA ALA A 196 -8.59 -2.75 -12.40
C ALA A 196 -9.78 -3.41 -13.11
N LYS A 197 -10.99 -2.84 -12.96
CA LYS A 197 -12.19 -3.30 -13.67
C LYS A 197 -12.03 -3.23 -15.19
N LEU A 198 -11.47 -2.13 -15.71
CA LEU A 198 -11.20 -1.99 -17.15
C LEU A 198 -10.21 -3.06 -17.63
N HIS A 199 -9.16 -3.33 -16.86
CA HIS A 199 -8.18 -4.34 -17.22
C HIS A 199 -8.77 -5.76 -17.21
N ARG A 200 -9.62 -6.08 -16.24
CA ARG A 200 -10.35 -7.36 -16.21
C ARG A 200 -11.22 -7.55 -17.44
N ALA A 201 -11.97 -6.51 -17.84
CA ALA A 201 -12.79 -6.54 -19.04
C ALA A 201 -11.95 -6.77 -20.31
N ASP A 202 -10.77 -6.14 -20.40
CA ASP A 202 -9.83 -6.37 -21.51
C ASP A 202 -9.33 -7.83 -21.56
N ILE A 203 -9.02 -8.43 -20.40
CA ILE A 203 -8.64 -9.85 -20.30
C ILE A 203 -9.78 -10.76 -20.77
N GLU A 204 -11.01 -10.51 -20.31
CA GLU A 204 -12.20 -11.30 -20.67
C GLU A 204 -12.46 -11.23 -22.18
N LYS A 205 -12.42 -10.03 -22.76
CA LYS A 205 -12.57 -9.83 -24.21
C LYS A 205 -11.49 -10.57 -25.01
N SER A 206 -10.22 -10.49 -24.58
CA SER A 206 -9.12 -11.19 -25.24
C SER A 206 -9.28 -12.72 -25.16
N ARG A 207 -9.79 -13.25 -24.04
CA ARG A 207 -10.09 -14.69 -23.89
C ARG A 207 -11.21 -15.13 -24.82
N GLN A 208 -12.28 -14.34 -24.93
CA GLN A 208 -13.40 -14.62 -25.84
C GLN A 208 -12.92 -14.67 -27.30
N GLN A 209 -12.16 -13.67 -27.74
CA GLN A 209 -11.61 -13.63 -29.10
C GLN A 209 -10.71 -14.84 -29.41
N LYS A 210 -9.89 -15.28 -28.45
CA LYS A 210 -9.06 -16.49 -28.61
C LYS A 210 -9.90 -17.77 -28.70
N ALA A 211 -10.96 -17.87 -27.90
CA ALA A 211 -11.87 -19.01 -27.93
C ALA A 211 -12.65 -19.08 -29.25
N GLU A 212 -13.15 -17.94 -29.75
CA GLU A 212 -13.81 -17.82 -31.05
C GLU A 212 -12.87 -18.20 -32.19
N PHE A 213 -11.63 -17.70 -32.17
CA PHE A 213 -10.62 -18.05 -33.16
C PHE A 213 -10.29 -19.56 -33.14
N HIS A 214 -10.11 -20.14 -31.96
CA HIS A 214 -9.87 -21.58 -31.83
C HIS A 214 -11.06 -22.38 -32.36
N LYS A 215 -12.30 -21.97 -32.06
CA LYS A 215 -13.51 -22.61 -32.58
C LYS A 215 -13.52 -22.59 -34.11
N ALA A 216 -13.26 -21.43 -34.71
CA ALA A 216 -13.20 -21.27 -36.16
C ALA A 216 -12.09 -22.15 -36.80
N LEU A 217 -10.96 -22.36 -36.13
CA LEU A 217 -9.93 -23.29 -36.59
C LEU A 217 -10.38 -24.75 -36.55
N THR A 218 -11.09 -25.17 -35.50
CA THR A 218 -11.65 -26.54 -35.42
C THR A 218 -12.75 -26.77 -36.46
N ASP A 219 -13.53 -25.75 -36.81
CA ASP A 219 -14.59 -25.86 -37.82
C ASP A 219 -14.06 -25.98 -39.27
N LEU A 220 -12.74 -25.81 -39.48
CA LEU A 220 -12.07 -26.03 -40.77
C LEU A 220 -11.60 -27.48 -40.99
N ALA A 221 -11.61 -28.32 -39.97
CA ALA A 221 -11.15 -29.72 -40.00
C ALA A 221 -12.31 -30.71 -40.20
#